data_AF-A0AAD5H9E8-F1
#
_entry.id   AF-A0AAD5H9E8-F1
#
_cell.length_a   1.000
_cell.length_b   1.000
_cell.length_c   1.000
_cell.angle_alpha   90.00
_cell.angle_beta   90.00
_cell.angle_gamma   90.00
#
_symmetry.space_group_name_H-M   'P 1'
#
loop_
_entity.id
_entity.type
_entity.pdbx_description
1 polymer ?
#
loop_
_entity_poly.entity_id
_entity_poly.type
_entity_poly.pdbx_seq_one_letter_code
_entity_poly.pdbx_strand_id
1 'polypeptide(L)'
;MPMQKVVVMLIVFMSAMVSLLLLYATRSPRSASSSMQSDMDAVDNLLHQPVEEAIPACTWNTATRDNLTLSKQQWEKCLDGGSEPSAYLSIVIVTRMDDYAGNQFHRFQNFINSAYLLAEHTKENIELLIIEWNPPEGTRRVYDVLRFRRSNYLTYRIIAVPKALHNVIPNVGNAPLHEFEGKNLGIRFARGEYVVCTNQDDIWSLNFHNAIKSHFFQKGTIYLQHQDRHNIHDDLPPSIVRLPVYPDDDTLYNACVPKPQDWGNFRSDGPIEVNLDNILQVADQAGDFTLAHRDTWKHVRGYRETGGVAWYVLYNVI
;
A
#
# COMPACT_ATOMS: atom_id res chain seq x y z
N MET A 1 -39.39 25.58 -61.31
CA MET A 1 -39.57 24.11 -61.11
C MET A 1 -38.27 23.29 -60.83
N PRO A 2 -37.17 23.82 -60.22
CA PRO A 2 -36.09 22.94 -59.71
C PRO A 2 -36.03 22.86 -58.17
N MET A 3 -36.57 23.84 -57.45
CA MET A 3 -36.32 24.01 -56.00
C MET A 3 -37.06 22.99 -55.13
N GLN A 4 -38.27 22.56 -55.52
CA GLN A 4 -39.02 21.51 -54.81
C GLN A 4 -38.35 20.14 -54.91
N LYS A 5 -37.71 19.82 -56.05
CA LYS A 5 -37.00 18.53 -56.22
C LYS A 5 -35.74 18.47 -55.37
N VAL A 6 -35.04 19.59 -55.18
CA VAL A 6 -33.84 19.68 -54.34
C VAL A 6 -34.17 19.50 -52.86
N VAL A 7 -35.27 20.09 -52.39
CA VAL A 7 -35.71 19.94 -50.99
C VAL A 7 -36.16 18.51 -50.68
N VAL A 8 -36.91 17.87 -51.59
CA VAL A 8 -37.28 16.45 -51.42
C VAL A 8 -36.04 15.55 -51.44
N MET A 9 -35.06 15.84 -52.30
CA MET A 9 -33.83 15.06 -52.37
C MET A 9 -32.97 15.20 -51.10
N LEU A 10 -32.90 16.39 -50.50
CA LEU A 10 -32.21 16.64 -49.22
C LEU A 10 -32.89 15.93 -48.04
N ILE A 11 -34.22 15.90 -48.00
CA ILE A 11 -34.98 15.19 -46.96
C ILE A 11 -34.77 13.68 -47.06
N VAL A 12 -34.78 13.12 -48.27
CA VAL A 12 -34.47 11.70 -48.50
C VAL A 12 -33.03 11.38 -48.10
N PHE A 13 -32.06 12.24 -48.42
CA PHE A 13 -30.66 12.04 -48.04
C PHE A 13 -30.43 12.10 -46.52
N MET A 14 -31.08 13.04 -45.83
CA MET A 14 -31.01 13.15 -44.36
C MET A 14 -31.69 11.95 -43.68
N SER A 15 -32.82 11.47 -44.20
CA SER A 15 -33.49 10.25 -43.67
C SER A 15 -32.66 8.99 -43.88
N ALA A 16 -31.91 8.89 -44.99
CA ALA A 16 -30.99 7.79 -45.26
C ALA A 16 -29.76 7.84 -44.33
N MET A 17 -29.21 9.03 -44.04
CA MET A 17 -28.10 9.18 -43.09
C MET A 17 -28.50 8.87 -41.65
N VAL A 18 -29.68 9.29 -41.20
CA VAL A 18 -30.19 8.95 -39.85
C VAL A 18 -30.45 7.45 -39.73
N SER A 19 -30.93 6.79 -40.80
CA SER A 19 -31.12 5.34 -40.83
C SER A 19 -29.79 4.57 -40.85
N LEU A 20 -28.76 5.09 -41.53
CA LEU A 20 -27.40 4.50 -41.53
C LEU A 20 -26.69 4.68 -40.19
N LEU A 21 -26.90 5.80 -39.50
CA LEU A 21 -26.35 6.05 -38.15
C LEU A 21 -27.04 5.16 -37.10
N LEU A 22 -28.34 4.90 -37.23
CA LEU A 22 -29.06 3.94 -36.38
C LEU A 22 -28.61 2.48 -36.65
N LEU A 23 -28.34 2.11 -37.90
CA LEU A 23 -27.79 0.79 -38.25
C LEU A 23 -26.34 0.59 -37.76
N TYR A 24 -25.55 1.66 -37.65
CA TYR A 24 -24.20 1.62 -37.07
C TYR A 24 -24.23 1.61 -35.52
N ALA A 25 -25.22 2.26 -34.91
CA ALA A 25 -25.41 2.24 -33.45
C ALA A 25 -25.99 0.90 -32.93
N THR A 26 -26.57 0.06 -33.79
CA THR A 26 -27.11 -1.26 -33.42
C THR A 26 -26.27 -2.45 -33.90
N ARG A 27 -25.07 -2.24 -34.47
CA ARG A 27 -24.13 -3.32 -34.83
C ARG A 27 -22.94 -3.34 -33.87
N SER A 28 -23.16 -3.95 -32.72
CA SER A 28 -22.06 -4.50 -31.91
C SER A 28 -21.46 -5.71 -32.65
N PRO A 29 -20.13 -5.82 -32.80
CA PRO A 29 -19.51 -7.00 -33.39
C PRO A 29 -19.62 -8.19 -32.42
N ARG A 30 -20.64 -9.04 -32.61
CA ARG A 30 -20.62 -10.41 -32.10
C ARG A 30 -19.79 -11.27 -33.05
N SER A 31 -18.53 -11.49 -32.70
CA SER A 31 -17.74 -12.66 -33.13
C SER A 31 -16.44 -12.73 -32.33
N ALA A 32 -16.56 -13.10 -31.04
CA ALA A 32 -15.58 -13.86 -30.23
C ALA A 32 -15.90 -13.64 -28.74
N SER A 33 -16.71 -14.49 -28.10
CA SER A 33 -16.70 -14.60 -26.62
C SER A 33 -17.60 -15.72 -26.04
N SER A 34 -17.96 -16.77 -26.78
CA SER A 34 -18.79 -17.84 -26.18
C SER A 34 -18.05 -18.64 -25.09
N SER A 35 -16.71 -18.56 -25.00
CA SER A 35 -15.95 -19.17 -23.90
C SER A 35 -15.83 -18.25 -22.68
N MET A 36 -15.65 -16.94 -22.84
CA MET A 36 -15.48 -16.04 -21.69
C MET A 36 -16.78 -15.82 -20.90
N GLN A 37 -17.94 -15.86 -21.56
CA GLN A 37 -19.23 -15.73 -20.88
C GLN A 37 -19.58 -17.01 -20.10
N SER A 38 -19.29 -18.20 -20.66
CA SER A 38 -19.50 -19.47 -19.96
C SER A 38 -18.56 -19.63 -18.76
N ASP A 39 -17.35 -19.08 -18.83
CA ASP A 39 -16.39 -19.12 -17.74
C ASP A 39 -16.80 -18.18 -16.59
N MET A 40 -17.42 -17.02 -16.88
CA MET A 40 -17.97 -16.14 -15.85
C MET A 40 -19.26 -16.69 -15.21
N ASP A 41 -20.16 -17.28 -16.01
CA ASP A 41 -21.43 -17.84 -15.52
C ASP A 41 -21.22 -19.15 -14.73
N ALA A 42 -20.16 -19.91 -15.02
CA ALA A 42 -19.76 -21.09 -14.24
C ALA A 42 -19.17 -20.71 -12.87
N VAL A 43 -18.48 -19.56 -12.76
CA VAL A 43 -17.97 -19.02 -11.49
C VAL A 43 -19.11 -18.49 -10.63
N ASP A 44 -20.13 -17.87 -11.24
CA ASP A 44 -21.27 -17.30 -10.50
C ASP A 44 -22.22 -18.39 -9.93
N ASN A 45 -22.40 -19.49 -10.66
CA ASN A 45 -23.21 -20.63 -10.20
C ASN A 45 -22.52 -21.48 -9.11
N LEU A 46 -21.20 -21.46 -9.00
CA LEU A 46 -20.47 -22.12 -7.89
C LEU A 46 -20.59 -21.34 -6.56
N LEU A 47 -20.89 -20.04 -6.62
CA LEU A 47 -20.93 -19.13 -5.47
C LEU A 47 -22.30 -19.07 -4.75
N HIS A 48 -23.33 -19.75 -5.25
CA HIS A 48 -24.73 -19.60 -4.80
C HIS A 48 -25.39 -20.84 -4.17
N GLN A 49 -24.62 -21.86 -3.75
CA GLN A 49 -25.22 -22.92 -2.92
C GLN A 49 -25.28 -22.50 -1.44
N PRO A 50 -26.45 -22.52 -0.78
CA PRO A 50 -26.58 -22.11 0.61
C PRO A 50 -26.18 -23.27 1.52
N VAL A 51 -24.98 -23.18 2.10
CA VAL A 51 -24.63 -23.95 3.30
C VAL A 51 -24.55 -22.95 4.45
N GLU A 52 -25.49 -23.08 5.39
CA GLU A 52 -25.47 -22.39 6.68
C GLU A 52 -24.30 -22.93 7.52
N GLU A 53 -23.08 -22.51 7.20
CA GLU A 53 -21.90 -22.74 8.03
C GLU A 53 -21.44 -21.43 8.67
N ALA A 54 -21.26 -21.48 9.99
CA ALA A 54 -20.83 -20.35 10.80
C ALA A 54 -19.58 -19.70 10.21
N ILE A 55 -19.70 -18.40 9.91
CA ILE A 55 -18.69 -17.56 9.26
C ILE A 55 -17.35 -17.70 10.00
N PRO A 56 -16.28 -18.19 9.36
CA PRO A 56 -14.97 -18.22 9.99
C PRO A 56 -14.54 -16.76 10.27
N ALA A 57 -14.15 -16.46 11.51
CA ALA A 57 -13.42 -15.23 11.79
C ALA A 57 -12.21 -15.17 10.85
N CYS A 58 -12.01 -14.05 10.15
CA CYS A 58 -10.88 -13.84 9.25
C CYS A 58 -9.61 -14.43 9.85
N THR A 59 -9.08 -15.45 9.20
CA THR A 59 -8.25 -16.50 9.81
C THR A 59 -7.13 -15.93 10.68
N TRP A 60 -7.18 -16.18 11.99
CA TRP A 60 -6.14 -15.78 12.95
C TRP A 60 -4.87 -16.64 12.84
N ASN A 61 -4.94 -17.76 12.10
CA ASN A 61 -3.86 -18.72 11.97
C ASN A 61 -3.76 -19.20 10.51
N THR A 62 -2.65 -18.86 9.85
CA THR A 62 -2.37 -19.19 8.44
C THR A 62 -1.70 -20.55 8.26
N ALA A 63 -1.44 -21.31 9.33
CA ALA A 63 -0.90 -22.67 9.24
C ALA A 63 -1.83 -23.66 8.51
N THR A 64 -3.09 -23.27 8.26
CA THR A 64 -4.09 -24.04 7.50
C THR A 64 -4.52 -23.34 6.20
N ARG A 65 -3.78 -22.31 5.75
CA ARG A 65 -4.15 -21.44 4.61
C ARG A 65 -4.48 -22.21 3.34
N ASP A 66 -3.78 -23.30 3.07
CA ASP A 66 -3.95 -24.08 1.85
C ASP A 66 -5.28 -24.88 1.82
N ASN A 67 -6.03 -24.90 2.94
CA ASN A 67 -7.33 -25.56 3.06
C ASN A 67 -8.53 -24.59 3.00
N LEU A 68 -8.31 -23.29 2.83
CA LEU A 68 -9.36 -22.28 2.94
C LEU A 68 -9.60 -21.58 1.59
N THR A 69 -10.71 -21.94 0.94
CA THR A 69 -11.25 -21.18 -0.19
C THR A 69 -12.36 -20.27 0.35
N LEU A 70 -12.10 -18.97 0.44
CA LEU A 70 -13.09 -18.00 0.92
C LEU A 70 -14.00 -17.57 -0.24
N SER A 71 -15.31 -17.46 0.02
CA SER A 71 -16.23 -16.78 -0.90
C SER A 71 -15.88 -15.30 -1.02
N LYS A 72 -16.29 -14.63 -2.11
CA LYS A 72 -16.10 -13.20 -2.32
C LYS A 72 -16.59 -12.37 -1.12
N GLN A 73 -17.73 -12.72 -0.53
CA GLN A 73 -18.31 -12.00 0.61
C GLN A 73 -17.51 -12.19 1.91
N GLN A 74 -16.94 -13.38 2.13
CA GLN A 74 -16.03 -13.64 3.25
C GLN A 74 -14.69 -12.92 3.05
N TRP A 75 -14.17 -12.93 1.82
CA TRP A 75 -12.99 -12.18 1.43
C TRP A 75 -13.18 -10.67 1.66
N GLU A 76 -14.30 -10.11 1.20
CA GLU A 76 -14.68 -8.70 1.40
C GLU A 76 -14.76 -8.32 2.89
N LYS A 77 -15.29 -9.20 3.74
CA LYS A 77 -15.27 -8.98 5.20
C LYS A 77 -13.85 -8.98 5.79
N CYS A 78 -12.92 -9.75 5.24
CA CYS A 78 -11.51 -9.74 5.67
C CYS A 78 -10.71 -8.57 5.10
N LEU A 79 -11.19 -8.03 3.99
CA LEU A 79 -10.74 -6.81 3.34
C LEU A 79 -11.37 -5.54 3.93
N ASP A 80 -12.09 -5.63 5.06
CA ASP A 80 -12.61 -4.44 5.74
C ASP A 80 -11.45 -3.49 6.12
N GLY A 81 -11.35 -2.39 5.38
CA GLY A 81 -10.44 -1.27 5.65
C GLY A 81 -10.89 -0.42 6.85
N GLY A 82 -11.99 -0.83 7.51
CA GLY A 82 -12.64 -0.15 8.62
C GLY A 82 -13.35 1.10 8.13
N SER A 83 -14.64 1.27 8.39
CA SER A 83 -15.25 2.61 8.30
C SER A 83 -14.58 3.54 9.31
N GLU A 84 -14.23 3.02 10.48
CA GLU A 84 -13.54 3.71 11.59
C GLU A 84 -12.17 3.06 11.89
N PRO A 85 -11.18 3.83 12.41
CA PRO A 85 -9.88 3.27 12.78
C PRO A 85 -9.98 2.36 14.01
N SER A 86 -9.29 1.21 13.99
CA SER A 86 -9.18 0.28 15.12
C SER A 86 -7.77 0.23 15.73
N ALA A 87 -6.81 0.91 15.11
CA ALA A 87 -5.45 1.12 15.59
C ALA A 87 -5.13 2.61 15.53
N TYR A 88 -4.18 3.08 16.33
CA TYR A 88 -3.68 4.44 16.23
C TYR A 88 -2.79 4.61 14.99
N LEU A 89 -1.88 3.65 14.76
CA LEU A 89 -0.94 3.66 13.63
C LEU A 89 -1.01 2.35 12.84
N SER A 90 -1.11 2.44 11.52
CA SER A 90 -0.79 1.35 10.59
C SER A 90 0.53 1.63 9.90
N ILE A 91 1.49 0.73 10.10
CA ILE A 91 2.76 0.68 9.39
C ILE A 91 2.58 -0.22 8.17
N VAL A 92 2.70 0.36 6.98
CA VAL A 92 2.55 -0.32 5.69
C VAL A 92 3.92 -0.47 5.05
N ILE A 93 4.31 -1.71 4.77
CA ILE A 93 5.52 -2.01 3.99
C ILE A 93 5.18 -2.96 2.85
N VAL A 94 6.02 -2.93 1.81
CA VAL A 94 5.88 -3.82 0.65
C VAL A 94 7.19 -4.58 0.47
N THR A 95 7.10 -5.88 0.20
CA THR A 95 8.27 -6.76 0.09
C THR A 95 7.97 -8.00 -0.74
N ARG A 96 9.01 -8.76 -1.09
CA ARG A 96 8.88 -10.04 -1.80
C ARG A 96 9.98 -11.09 -1.52
N MET A 97 10.64 -11.08 -0.36
CA MET A 97 11.65 -12.09 0.04
C MET A 97 12.59 -12.60 -1.09
N ASP A 98 13.26 -11.68 -1.78
CA ASP A 98 14.15 -11.94 -2.92
C ASP A 98 15.59 -11.43 -2.70
N ASP A 99 15.95 -11.21 -1.43
CA ASP A 99 17.20 -10.60 -0.97
C ASP A 99 17.43 -9.16 -1.46
N TYR A 100 16.35 -8.39 -1.57
CA TYR A 100 16.39 -6.96 -1.91
C TYR A 100 17.50 -6.22 -1.15
N ALA A 101 18.38 -5.54 -1.90
CA ALA A 101 19.53 -4.77 -1.40
C ALA A 101 20.47 -5.53 -0.45
N GLY A 102 20.47 -6.88 -0.49
CA GLY A 102 21.35 -7.74 0.28
C GLY A 102 21.01 -7.84 1.76
N ASN A 103 21.29 -9.00 2.36
CA ASN A 103 21.01 -9.30 3.77
C ASN A 103 19.57 -8.94 4.19
N GLN A 104 18.61 -9.07 3.26
CA GLN A 104 17.23 -8.59 3.45
C GLN A 104 16.61 -9.20 4.70
N PHE A 105 16.83 -10.49 4.89
CA PHE A 105 16.29 -11.23 6.04
C PHE A 105 16.61 -10.55 7.37
N HIS A 106 17.87 -10.18 7.57
CA HIS A 106 18.33 -9.60 8.83
C HIS A 106 17.76 -8.18 9.02
N ARG A 107 17.81 -7.35 7.96
CA ARG A 107 17.31 -5.97 8.03
C ARG A 107 15.81 -5.95 8.30
N PHE A 108 15.08 -6.84 7.63
CA PHE A 108 13.64 -6.94 7.81
C PHE A 108 13.25 -7.53 9.17
N GLN A 109 14.00 -8.50 9.70
CA GLN A 109 13.77 -8.95 11.08
C GLN A 109 14.03 -7.83 12.10
N ASN A 110 15.05 -6.99 11.88
CA ASN A 110 15.32 -5.82 12.73
C ASN A 110 14.19 -4.79 12.64
N PHE A 111 13.65 -4.52 11.44
CA PHE A 111 12.46 -3.68 11.25
C PHE A 111 11.23 -4.22 12.00
N ILE A 112 10.95 -5.52 11.91
CA ILE A 112 9.82 -6.13 12.63
C ILE A 112 10.00 -6.03 14.15
N ASN A 113 11.22 -6.27 14.63
CA ASN A 113 11.55 -6.15 16.04
C ASN A 113 11.48 -4.69 16.52
N SER A 114 11.88 -3.72 15.71
CA SER A 114 11.78 -2.31 16.07
C SER A 114 10.32 -1.86 16.14
N ALA A 115 9.45 -2.35 15.25
CA ALA A 115 8.00 -2.10 15.32
C ALA A 115 7.37 -2.71 16.58
N TYR A 116 7.84 -3.89 17.02
CA TYR A 116 7.46 -4.46 18.31
C TYR A 116 7.85 -3.56 19.48
N LEU A 117 9.08 -3.05 19.49
CA LEU A 117 9.54 -2.13 20.54
C LEU A 117 8.77 -0.81 20.50
N LEU A 118 8.44 -0.29 19.31
CA LEU A 118 7.59 0.88 19.17
C LEU A 118 6.25 0.70 19.88
N ALA A 119 5.54 -0.40 19.59
CA ALA A 119 4.26 -0.69 20.23
C ALA A 119 4.40 -0.91 21.74
N GLU A 120 5.41 -1.67 22.18
CA GLU A 120 5.60 -1.97 23.60
C GLU A 120 6.02 -0.76 24.42
N HIS A 121 6.80 0.18 23.89
CA HIS A 121 7.23 1.36 24.65
C HIS A 121 6.19 2.48 24.67
N THR A 122 5.40 2.59 23.59
CA THR A 122 4.35 3.60 23.48
C THR A 122 3.04 3.14 24.12
N LYS A 123 2.78 1.84 24.15
CA LYS A 123 1.50 1.23 24.57
C LYS A 123 0.32 1.64 23.70
N GLU A 124 0.60 2.14 22.51
CA GLU A 124 -0.42 2.45 21.49
C GLU A 124 -0.76 1.21 20.68
N ASN A 125 -2.01 1.13 20.23
CA ASN A 125 -2.43 0.05 19.32
C ASN A 125 -1.85 0.31 17.93
N ILE A 126 -0.91 -0.53 17.51
CA ILE A 126 -0.20 -0.45 16.23
C ILE A 126 -0.51 -1.69 15.38
N GLU A 127 -0.67 -1.47 14.08
CA GLU A 127 -0.73 -2.51 13.07
C GLU A 127 0.54 -2.48 12.23
N LEU A 128 1.19 -3.64 12.05
CA LEU A 128 2.18 -3.83 10.98
C LEU A 128 1.53 -4.63 9.84
N LEU A 129 1.23 -3.92 8.76
CA LEU A 129 0.63 -4.44 7.54
C LEU A 129 1.70 -4.65 6.47
N ILE A 130 1.99 -5.91 6.19
CA ILE A 130 2.98 -6.34 5.20
C ILE A 130 2.27 -6.72 3.91
N ILE A 131 2.60 -6.03 2.83
CA ILE A 131 2.16 -6.38 1.47
C ILE A 131 3.25 -7.22 0.83
N GLU A 132 3.03 -8.54 0.80
CA GLU A 132 3.95 -9.48 0.15
C GLU A 132 3.59 -9.56 -1.35
N TRP A 133 4.29 -8.80 -2.18
CA TRP A 133 3.91 -8.57 -3.57
C TRP A 133 4.69 -9.42 -4.57
N ASN A 134 3.99 -10.14 -5.44
CA ASN A 134 4.60 -11.02 -6.44
C ASN A 134 5.71 -11.93 -5.84
N PRO A 135 5.47 -12.61 -4.71
CA PRO A 135 6.52 -13.39 -4.04
C PRO A 135 7.10 -14.47 -4.98
N PRO A 136 8.44 -14.61 -5.07
CA PRO A 136 9.10 -15.56 -5.96
C PRO A 136 8.61 -17.00 -5.77
N GLU A 137 8.50 -17.72 -6.88
CA GLU A 137 8.22 -19.16 -6.86
C GLU A 137 9.40 -19.92 -6.25
N GLY A 138 9.11 -20.92 -5.42
CA GLY A 138 10.14 -21.74 -4.75
C GLY A 138 10.79 -21.10 -3.53
N THR A 139 10.51 -19.83 -3.21
CA THR A 139 11.00 -19.17 -2.00
C THR A 139 9.96 -19.24 -0.88
N ARG A 140 10.44 -19.42 0.36
CA ARG A 140 9.59 -19.37 1.56
C ARG A 140 8.98 -17.97 1.71
N ARG A 141 7.72 -17.89 2.16
CA ARG A 141 7.00 -16.62 2.32
C ARG A 141 7.54 -15.83 3.52
N VAL A 142 7.22 -14.54 3.57
CA VAL A 142 7.49 -13.66 4.73
C VAL A 142 7.09 -14.32 6.05
N TYR A 143 5.88 -14.90 6.10
CA TYR A 143 5.35 -15.56 7.29
C TYR A 143 6.19 -16.76 7.74
N ASP A 144 6.80 -17.50 6.80
CA ASP A 144 7.51 -18.75 7.08
C ASP A 144 8.95 -18.51 7.57
N VAL A 145 9.50 -17.34 7.29
CA VAL A 145 10.93 -17.04 7.53
C VAL A 145 11.13 -16.10 8.69
N LEU A 146 10.25 -15.13 8.90
CA LEU A 146 10.41 -14.11 9.94
C LEU A 146 9.73 -14.51 11.25
N ARG A 147 10.21 -13.92 12.35
CA ARG A 147 9.68 -14.11 13.69
C ARG A 147 8.80 -12.93 14.07
N PHE A 148 7.59 -13.23 14.53
CA PHE A 148 6.59 -12.26 14.98
C PHE A 148 6.34 -12.45 16.47
N ARG A 149 6.82 -11.51 17.30
CA ARG A 149 6.66 -11.55 18.76
C ARG A 149 5.24 -11.13 19.13
N ARG A 150 4.58 -11.87 20.02
CA ARG A 150 3.23 -11.49 20.48
C ARG A 150 3.28 -10.24 21.35
N SER A 151 2.30 -9.36 21.16
CA SER A 151 2.07 -8.14 21.94
C SER A 151 0.57 -7.90 22.05
N ASN A 152 0.15 -7.22 23.12
CA ASN A 152 -1.22 -6.70 23.22
C ASN A 152 -1.43 -5.40 22.43
N TYR A 153 -0.34 -4.77 22.01
CA TYR A 153 -0.29 -3.46 21.37
C TYR A 153 0.10 -3.54 19.90
N LEU A 154 0.58 -4.70 19.40
CA LEU A 154 0.97 -4.88 18.01
C LEU A 154 0.21 -6.03 17.36
N THR A 155 -0.48 -5.73 16.27
CA THR A 155 -1.09 -6.71 15.37
C THR A 155 -0.31 -6.79 14.07
N TYR A 156 0.02 -8.01 13.64
CA TYR A 156 0.64 -8.26 12.33
C TYR A 156 -0.41 -8.73 11.34
N ARG A 157 -0.41 -8.17 10.14
CA ARG A 157 -1.23 -8.63 9.01
C ARG A 157 -0.36 -8.74 7.77
N ILE A 158 -0.60 -9.78 6.99
CA ILE A 158 0.11 -10.01 5.73
C ILE A 158 -0.93 -10.18 4.63
N ILE A 159 -0.81 -9.38 3.57
CA ILE A 159 -1.60 -9.53 2.35
C ILE A 159 -0.65 -9.95 1.23
N ALA A 160 -0.83 -11.16 0.71
CA ALA A 160 -0.03 -11.67 -0.40
C ALA A 160 -0.70 -11.34 -1.74
N VAL A 161 0.02 -10.65 -2.62
CA VAL A 161 -0.44 -10.31 -3.97
C VAL A 161 0.18 -11.30 -4.97
N PRO A 162 -0.63 -12.12 -5.67
CA PRO A 162 -0.11 -13.13 -6.57
C PRO A 162 0.53 -12.52 -7.83
N LYS A 163 1.47 -13.27 -8.43
CA LYS A 163 2.12 -12.94 -9.71
C LYS A 163 1.14 -12.63 -10.84
N ALA A 164 -0.04 -13.27 -10.84
CA ALA A 164 -1.09 -12.98 -11.82
C ALA A 164 -1.54 -11.52 -11.79
N LEU A 165 -1.69 -10.91 -10.60
CA LEU A 165 -2.04 -9.49 -10.47
C LEU A 165 -0.88 -8.58 -10.89
N HIS A 166 0.35 -8.95 -10.57
CA HIS A 166 1.53 -8.22 -11.05
C HIS A 166 1.62 -8.19 -12.59
N ASN A 167 1.27 -9.30 -13.26
CA ASN A 167 1.37 -9.42 -14.71
C ASN A 167 0.29 -8.66 -15.49
N VAL A 168 -0.86 -8.35 -14.88
CA VAL A 168 -1.93 -7.58 -15.55
C VAL A 168 -1.75 -6.07 -15.41
N ILE A 169 -0.94 -5.63 -14.44
CA ILE A 169 -0.59 -4.22 -14.24
C ILE A 169 0.60 -3.90 -15.15
N PRO A 170 0.61 -2.74 -15.84
CA PRO A 170 1.77 -2.32 -16.62
C PRO A 170 3.06 -2.39 -15.79
N ASN A 171 4.14 -2.91 -16.36
CA ASN A 171 5.44 -2.98 -15.68
C ASN A 171 6.52 -2.28 -16.51
N VAL A 172 6.39 -0.96 -16.63
CA VAL A 172 7.28 -0.13 -17.46
C VAL A 172 8.73 -0.23 -16.99
N GLY A 173 8.94 -0.34 -15.67
CA GLY A 173 10.27 -0.46 -15.07
C GLY A 173 10.88 -1.87 -15.12
N ASN A 174 10.14 -2.87 -15.62
CA ASN A 174 10.48 -4.29 -15.48
C ASN A 174 10.86 -4.66 -14.03
N ALA A 175 10.23 -3.99 -13.06
CA ALA A 175 10.51 -4.16 -11.66
C ALA A 175 9.83 -5.44 -11.16
N PRO A 176 10.51 -6.32 -10.41
CA PRO A 176 9.87 -7.48 -9.82
C PRO A 176 8.86 -7.06 -8.73
N LEU A 177 9.10 -5.93 -8.07
CA LEU A 177 8.26 -5.38 -7.02
C LEU A 177 7.58 -4.10 -7.52
N HIS A 178 6.25 -4.05 -7.47
CA HIS A 178 5.48 -2.82 -7.71
C HIS A 178 5.26 -2.12 -6.38
N GLU A 179 6.28 -1.39 -5.94
CA GLU A 179 6.34 -0.83 -4.59
C GLU A 179 5.18 0.13 -4.30
N PHE A 180 4.91 1.09 -5.18
CA PHE A 180 3.88 2.10 -4.96
C PHE A 180 2.46 1.54 -5.09
N GLU A 181 2.24 0.63 -6.03
CA GLU A 181 0.99 -0.11 -6.15
C GLU A 181 0.73 -0.95 -4.88
N GLY A 182 1.78 -1.58 -4.33
CA GLY A 182 1.73 -2.27 -3.05
C GLY A 182 1.46 -1.35 -1.87
N LYS A 183 2.11 -0.17 -1.80
CA LYS A 183 1.88 0.82 -0.74
C LYS A 183 0.45 1.33 -0.79
N ASN A 184 -0.09 1.59 -1.98
CA ASN A 184 -1.49 1.98 -2.15
C ASN A 184 -2.48 0.88 -1.76
N LEU A 185 -2.17 -0.38 -2.07
CA LEU A 185 -2.95 -1.52 -1.57
C LEU A 185 -2.98 -1.52 -0.04
N GLY A 186 -1.80 -1.35 0.59
CA GLY A 186 -1.69 -1.28 2.04
C GLY A 186 -2.46 -0.10 2.64
N ILE A 187 -2.36 1.11 2.07
CA ILE A 187 -3.15 2.28 2.51
C ILE A 187 -4.65 1.98 2.51
N ARG A 188 -5.15 1.27 1.49
CA ARG A 188 -6.58 0.94 1.35
C ARG A 188 -7.06 -0.09 2.39
N PHE A 189 -6.17 -0.94 2.90
CA PHE A 189 -6.48 -2.00 3.87
C PHE A 189 -5.96 -1.74 5.28
N ALA A 190 -5.26 -0.63 5.49
CA ALA A 190 -4.77 -0.17 6.78
C ALA A 190 -5.93 0.20 7.71
N ARG A 191 -5.81 -0.18 8.99
CA ARG A 191 -6.83 0.06 10.02
C ARG A 191 -6.47 1.16 11.02
N GLY A 192 -5.34 1.83 10.79
CA GLY A 192 -4.83 2.93 11.60
C GLY A 192 -5.57 4.24 11.36
N GLU A 193 -5.70 5.05 12.40
CA GLU A 193 -6.05 6.46 12.29
C GLU A 193 -5.01 7.20 11.44
N TYR A 194 -3.74 6.94 11.72
CA TYR A 194 -2.59 7.35 10.92
C TYR A 194 -2.03 6.16 10.17
N VAL A 195 -1.61 6.39 8.92
CA VAL A 195 -0.99 5.37 8.08
C VAL A 195 0.37 5.89 7.65
N VAL A 196 1.41 5.12 7.97
CA VAL A 196 2.77 5.35 7.50
C VAL A 196 3.16 4.27 6.49
N CYS A 197 3.61 4.70 5.33
CA CYS A 197 4.25 3.85 4.35
C CYS A 197 5.76 4.04 4.45
N THR A 198 6.49 2.94 4.59
CA THR A 198 7.95 2.96 4.81
C THR A 198 8.60 1.75 4.15
N ASN A 199 9.93 1.67 4.15
CA ASN A 199 10.66 0.52 3.64
C ASN A 199 10.92 -0.52 4.74
N GLN A 200 11.24 -1.75 4.32
CA GLN A 200 11.38 -2.91 5.21
C GLN A 200 12.69 -2.93 6.03
N ASP A 201 13.50 -1.89 5.94
CA ASP A 201 14.82 -1.76 6.56
C ASP A 201 14.98 -0.50 7.42
N ASP A 202 13.90 0.25 7.61
CA ASP A 202 13.87 1.43 8.49
C ASP A 202 13.82 1.06 9.98
N ILE A 203 14.43 1.89 10.83
CA ILE A 203 14.42 1.68 12.29
C ILE A 203 13.78 2.88 12.97
N TRP A 204 12.77 2.63 13.81
CA TRP A 204 12.03 3.67 14.52
C TRP A 204 12.90 4.38 15.55
N SER A 205 13.05 5.70 15.38
CA SER A 205 13.84 6.53 16.30
C SER A 205 13.09 6.86 17.59
N LEU A 206 13.83 7.22 18.65
CA LEU A 206 13.21 7.69 19.90
C LEU A 206 12.32 8.94 19.70
N ASN A 207 12.63 9.78 18.70
CA ASN A 207 11.75 10.89 18.31
C ASN A 207 10.39 10.39 17.84
N PHE A 208 10.37 9.34 17.01
CA PHE A 208 9.12 8.79 16.51
C PHE A 208 8.32 8.12 17.62
N HIS A 209 8.99 7.37 18.52
CA HIS A 209 8.34 6.85 19.73
C HIS A 209 7.69 7.97 20.55
N ASN A 210 8.40 9.09 20.73
CA ASN A 210 7.89 10.24 21.47
C ASN A 210 6.71 10.91 20.75
N ALA A 211 6.77 11.06 19.43
CA ALA A 211 5.68 11.61 18.61
C ALA A 211 4.40 10.76 18.70
N ILE A 212 4.54 9.42 18.66
CA ILE A 212 3.44 8.49 18.86
C ILE A 212 2.83 8.65 20.24
N LYS A 213 3.67 8.62 21.29
CA LYS A 213 3.23 8.74 22.69
C LYS A 213 2.58 10.09 23.02
N SER A 214 2.94 11.14 22.26
CA SER A 214 2.39 12.49 22.43
C SER A 214 1.12 12.73 21.63
N HIS A 215 0.65 11.74 20.84
CA HIS A 215 -0.40 11.92 19.82
C HIS A 215 -0.17 13.15 18.95
N PHE A 216 1.08 13.34 18.51
CA PHE A 216 1.51 14.58 17.87
C PHE A 216 0.89 14.82 16.48
N PHE A 217 0.55 13.74 15.75
CA PHE A 217 0.12 13.85 14.37
C PHE A 217 -1.25 14.50 14.23
N GLN A 218 -1.46 15.15 13.09
CA GLN A 218 -2.66 15.93 12.79
C GLN A 218 -3.24 15.55 11.44
N LYS A 219 -4.57 15.56 11.36
CA LYS A 219 -5.30 15.43 10.09
C LYS A 219 -5.03 16.62 9.19
N GLY A 220 -4.95 16.38 7.87
CA GLY A 220 -4.62 17.40 6.87
C GLY A 220 -3.12 17.63 6.66
N THR A 221 -2.25 16.97 7.42
CA THR A 221 -0.79 17.08 7.29
C THR A 221 -0.19 15.80 6.73
N ILE A 222 0.82 15.95 5.86
CA ILE A 222 1.70 14.87 5.40
C ILE A 222 3.04 15.05 6.09
N TYR A 223 3.51 14.01 6.75
CA TYR A 223 4.79 13.96 7.44
C TYR A 223 5.77 13.16 6.60
N LEU A 224 6.93 13.75 6.35
CA LEU A 224 8.03 13.16 5.59
C LEU A 224 9.24 13.00 6.50
N GLN A 225 10.08 12.02 6.18
CA GLN A 225 11.40 11.87 6.78
C GLN A 225 12.40 12.73 6.01
N HIS A 226 13.24 13.47 6.74
CA HIS A 226 14.47 13.99 6.16
C HIS A 226 15.46 12.84 6.00
N GLN A 227 15.94 12.63 4.78
CA GLN A 227 17.01 11.67 4.50
C GLN A 227 18.29 12.43 4.17
N ASP A 228 19.34 12.16 4.94
CA ASP A 228 20.67 12.66 4.60
C ASP A 228 21.15 11.99 3.33
N ARG A 229 21.58 12.81 2.35
CA ARG A 229 22.27 12.29 1.18
C ARG A 229 23.54 11.60 1.64
N HIS A 230 23.72 10.36 1.23
CA HIS A 230 24.89 9.57 1.58
C HIS A 230 25.40 8.81 0.36
N ASN A 231 26.71 8.69 0.28
CA ASN A 231 27.37 7.73 -0.60
C ASN A 231 27.80 6.54 0.24
N ILE A 232 27.67 5.32 -0.30
CA ILE A 232 28.06 4.07 0.38
C ILE A 232 29.56 4.03 0.76
N HIS A 233 30.37 4.91 0.18
CA HIS A 233 31.80 5.03 0.44
C HIS A 233 32.16 6.07 1.51
N ASP A 234 31.21 6.89 1.95
CA ASP A 234 31.43 7.94 2.95
C ASP A 234 31.14 7.42 4.36
N ASP A 235 31.55 8.20 5.37
CA ASP A 235 31.08 7.99 6.74
C ASP A 235 29.55 8.09 6.76
N LEU A 236 28.91 7.12 7.42
CA LEU A 236 27.46 7.08 7.46
C LEU A 236 26.90 8.27 8.25
N PRO A 237 25.90 9.00 7.73
CA PRO A 237 25.25 10.06 8.47
C PRO A 237 24.52 9.50 9.71
N PRO A 238 24.21 10.35 10.71
CA PRO A 238 23.52 9.92 11.92
C PRO A 238 22.14 9.27 11.68
N SER A 239 21.53 9.50 10.51
CA SER A 239 20.27 8.87 10.11
C SER A 239 20.42 7.43 9.66
N ILE A 240 21.64 6.89 9.54
CA ILE A 240 21.91 5.52 9.09
C ILE A 240 22.63 4.75 10.17
N VAL A 241 22.01 3.65 10.59
CA VAL A 241 22.50 2.82 11.68
C VAL A 241 23.06 1.50 11.18
N ARG A 242 24.17 1.07 11.78
CA ARG A 242 24.71 -0.27 11.59
C ARG A 242 24.26 -1.15 12.75
N LEU A 243 23.34 -2.06 12.45
CA LEU A 243 22.88 -3.05 13.41
C LEU A 243 23.56 -4.40 13.14
N PRO A 244 23.92 -5.15 14.20
CA PRO A 244 24.37 -6.53 14.04
C PRO A 244 23.21 -7.43 13.59
N VAL A 245 23.55 -8.64 13.15
CA VAL A 245 22.56 -9.68 12.87
C VAL A 245 21.97 -10.15 14.19
N TYR A 246 20.67 -9.88 14.42
CA TYR A 246 19.95 -10.10 15.68
C TYR A 246 20.50 -9.29 16.87
N PRO A 247 20.35 -7.95 16.86
CA PRO A 247 20.63 -7.14 18.05
C PRO A 247 19.68 -7.52 19.19
N ASP A 248 20.13 -7.34 20.42
CA ASP A 248 19.23 -7.32 21.57
C ASP A 248 18.32 -6.08 21.56
N ASP A 249 17.27 -6.12 22.38
CA ASP A 249 16.24 -5.08 22.42
C ASP A 249 16.83 -3.71 22.78
N ASP A 250 17.82 -3.66 23.69
CA ASP A 250 18.46 -2.40 24.10
C ASP A 250 19.30 -1.80 22.97
N THR A 251 20.09 -2.62 22.26
CA THR A 251 20.88 -2.19 21.11
C THR A 251 19.98 -1.68 19.99
N LEU A 252 18.87 -2.37 19.72
CA LEU A 252 17.92 -1.99 18.68
C LEU A 252 17.17 -0.71 19.04
N TYR A 253 16.67 -0.60 20.27
CA TYR A 253 15.91 0.55 20.77
C TYR A 253 16.77 1.83 20.77
N ASN A 254 18.05 1.69 21.13
CA ASN A 254 19.00 2.80 21.20
C ASN A 254 19.84 2.96 19.93
N ALA A 255 19.44 2.33 18.82
CA ALA A 255 20.17 2.45 17.56
C ALA A 255 20.08 3.87 16.98
N CYS A 256 18.89 4.47 17.06
CA CYS A 256 18.57 5.79 16.55
C CYS A 256 18.25 6.74 17.71
N VAL A 257 19.28 7.21 18.42
CA VAL A 257 19.15 8.16 19.54
C VAL A 257 19.43 9.59 19.05
N PRO A 258 18.40 10.36 18.70
CA PRO A 258 18.56 11.80 18.52
C PRO A 258 18.84 12.49 19.86
N LYS A 259 19.11 13.81 19.79
CA LYS A 259 19.28 14.73 20.91
C LYS A 259 18.29 14.45 22.08
N PRO A 260 18.60 14.86 23.34
CA PRO A 260 17.72 14.66 24.48
C PRO A 260 16.25 15.01 24.20
N GLN A 261 15.34 14.14 24.62
CA GLN A 261 13.90 14.22 24.34
C GLN A 261 13.08 14.59 25.59
N ASP A 262 12.06 15.43 25.41
CA ASP A 262 10.99 15.64 26.40
C ASP A 262 9.86 14.63 26.15
N TRP A 263 9.92 13.51 26.87
CA TRP A 263 9.04 12.36 26.64
C TRP A 263 7.58 12.65 26.96
N GLY A 264 6.69 12.33 26.02
CA GLY A 264 5.24 12.61 26.08
C GLY A 264 4.88 14.04 25.64
N ASN A 265 5.86 14.88 25.31
CA ASN A 265 5.66 16.27 24.92
C ASN A 265 6.43 16.60 23.63
N PHE A 266 6.31 15.75 22.61
CA PHE A 266 6.99 15.96 21.33
C PHE A 266 6.59 17.29 20.68
N ARG A 267 7.57 18.03 20.17
CA ARG A 267 7.39 19.30 19.45
C ARG A 267 8.16 19.26 18.13
N SER A 268 7.62 19.95 17.14
CA SER A 268 8.28 20.18 15.85
C SER A 268 8.39 21.68 15.57
N ASP A 269 9.24 22.06 14.63
CA ASP A 269 9.38 23.44 14.15
C ASP A 269 8.15 23.94 13.35
N GLY A 270 7.12 23.11 13.20
CA GLY A 270 5.89 23.42 12.48
C GLY A 270 5.91 22.91 11.04
N PRO A 271 4.78 23.03 10.31
CA PRO A 271 4.70 22.60 8.93
C PRO A 271 5.54 23.52 8.03
N ILE A 272 6.16 22.93 7.01
CA ILE A 272 6.84 23.67 5.93
C ILE A 272 5.81 23.87 4.82
N GLU A 273 5.64 25.11 4.35
CA GLU A 273 4.83 25.39 3.16
C GLU A 273 5.58 24.90 1.91
N VAL A 274 4.94 24.00 1.16
CA VAL A 274 5.54 23.38 -0.02
C VAL A 274 5.13 24.14 -1.27
N ASN A 275 6.11 24.54 -2.08
CA ASN A 275 5.93 25.22 -3.34
C ASN A 275 6.88 24.64 -4.42
N LEU A 276 6.78 25.13 -5.65
CA LEU A 276 7.59 24.62 -6.76
C LEU A 276 9.10 24.85 -6.56
N ASP A 277 9.49 25.83 -5.76
CA ASP A 277 10.90 26.14 -5.52
C ASP A 277 11.53 25.19 -4.48
N ASN A 278 10.75 24.68 -3.53
CA ASN A 278 11.25 23.82 -2.45
C ASN A 278 10.79 22.35 -2.53
N ILE A 279 9.86 21.99 -3.44
CA ILE A 279 9.30 20.63 -3.49
C ILE A 279 10.36 19.55 -3.66
N LEU A 280 11.39 19.80 -4.48
CA LEU A 280 12.49 18.83 -4.68
C LEU A 280 13.46 18.79 -3.50
N GLN A 281 13.41 19.75 -2.57
CA GLN A 281 14.16 19.66 -1.33
C GLN A 281 13.37 18.92 -0.26
N VAL A 282 12.06 19.15 -0.21
CA VAL A 282 11.16 18.61 0.82
C VAL A 282 10.72 17.17 0.51
N ALA A 283 10.51 16.84 -0.77
CA ALA A 283 9.93 15.57 -1.20
C ALA A 283 10.92 14.63 -1.91
N ASP A 284 12.20 14.98 -2.00
CA ASP A 284 13.24 14.07 -2.52
C ASP A 284 13.30 12.81 -1.65
N GLN A 285 13.17 11.65 -2.29
CA GLN A 285 13.13 10.33 -1.64
C GLN A 285 12.06 10.17 -0.54
N ALA A 286 11.01 11.00 -0.56
CA ALA A 286 9.85 10.87 0.34
C ALA A 286 9.12 9.50 0.25
N GLY A 287 9.40 8.72 -0.79
CA GLY A 287 8.89 7.36 -0.93
C GLY A 287 9.28 6.43 0.23
N ASP A 288 10.44 6.66 0.84
CA ASP A 288 10.97 5.82 1.92
C ASP A 288 10.22 6.00 3.24
N PHE A 289 9.58 7.14 3.45
CA PHE A 289 8.72 7.40 4.59
C PHE A 289 7.68 8.46 4.25
N THR A 290 6.41 8.09 4.29
CA THR A 290 5.30 9.04 4.23
C THR A 290 4.25 8.65 5.25
N LEU A 291 3.91 9.57 6.16
CA LEU A 291 2.86 9.38 7.15
C LEU A 291 1.77 10.43 6.95
N ALA A 292 0.51 10.00 6.98
CA ALA A 292 -0.61 10.94 7.04
C ALA A 292 -1.81 10.29 7.74
N HIS A 293 -2.77 11.12 8.15
CA HIS A 293 -4.07 10.64 8.60
C HIS A 293 -4.78 9.88 7.46
N ARG A 294 -5.53 8.82 7.79
CA ARG A 294 -6.25 7.98 6.81
C ARG A 294 -7.12 8.77 5.84
N ASP A 295 -7.80 9.82 6.32
CA ASP A 295 -8.61 10.69 5.45
C ASP A 295 -7.77 11.59 4.54
N THR A 296 -6.58 12.00 4.98
CA THR A 296 -5.64 12.72 4.12
C THR A 296 -5.22 11.82 2.95
N TRP A 297 -4.93 10.54 3.22
CA TRP A 297 -4.64 9.56 2.18
C TRP A 297 -5.78 9.37 1.18
N LYS A 298 -7.04 9.41 1.62
CA LYS A 298 -8.21 9.36 0.72
C LYS A 298 -8.27 10.56 -0.23
N HIS A 299 -7.83 11.73 0.24
CA HIS A 299 -7.84 12.95 -0.57
C HIS A 299 -6.78 12.91 -1.67
N VAL A 300 -5.54 12.56 -1.33
CA VAL A 300 -4.42 12.48 -2.28
C VAL A 300 -4.42 11.21 -3.13
N ARG A 301 -5.22 10.21 -2.75
CA ARG A 301 -5.41 8.91 -3.43
C ARG A 301 -4.17 8.02 -3.48
N GLY A 302 -3.23 8.22 -2.56
CA GLY A 302 -2.00 7.43 -2.44
C GLY A 302 -0.87 7.89 -3.38
N TYR A 303 0.08 7.00 -3.60
CA TYR A 303 1.21 7.15 -4.52
C TYR A 303 0.77 7.06 -5.98
N ARG A 304 1.58 7.65 -6.86
CA ARG A 304 1.38 7.51 -8.31
C ARG A 304 1.75 6.09 -8.76
N GLU A 305 0.80 5.40 -9.38
CA GLU A 305 0.96 4.04 -9.92
C GLU A 305 1.43 4.14 -11.39
N THR A 306 2.74 4.05 -11.63
CA THR A 306 3.34 4.09 -12.99
C THR A 306 3.94 2.76 -13.42
N GLY A 307 3.56 1.65 -12.78
CA GLY A 307 3.93 0.33 -13.22
C GLY A 307 5.35 -0.05 -12.84
N GLY A 308 5.65 0.02 -11.54
CA GLY A 308 6.96 -0.37 -11.00
C GLY A 308 8.10 0.63 -11.27
N VAL A 309 7.79 1.87 -11.64
CA VAL A 309 8.80 2.93 -11.75
C VAL A 309 8.79 3.77 -10.47
N ALA A 310 9.94 3.82 -9.79
CA ALA A 310 10.13 4.59 -8.57
C ALA A 310 10.27 6.10 -8.87
N TRP A 311 9.17 6.79 -9.19
CA TRP A 311 9.12 8.27 -9.19
C TRP A 311 7.94 8.78 -8.37
N TYR A 312 8.24 9.53 -7.30
CA TYR A 312 7.23 10.32 -6.62
C TYR A 312 7.06 11.65 -7.37
N VAL A 313 5.88 11.89 -7.93
CA VAL A 313 5.50 13.21 -8.44
C VAL A 313 4.15 13.55 -7.83
N LEU A 314 4.14 14.44 -6.84
CA LEU A 314 2.92 15.06 -6.33
C LEU A 314 2.35 15.96 -7.43
N TYR A 315 1.23 15.57 -8.03
CA TYR A 315 0.43 16.50 -8.82
C TYR A 315 -0.69 17.05 -7.94
N ASN A 316 -0.75 18.38 -7.86
CA ASN A 316 -1.74 19.21 -7.15
C ASN A 316 -1.62 19.22 -5.62
N VAL A 317 -0.70 20.06 -5.13
CA VAL A 317 -0.93 20.80 -3.88
C VAL A 317 -1.76 22.02 -4.29
N ILE A 318 -3.03 22.06 -3.88
CA ILE A 318 -3.82 23.32 -3.84
C ILE A 318 -3.83 23.74 -2.38
#